data_AF-A0AAV4ZGW6-F1
#
_entry.id   AF-A0AAV4ZGW6-F1
#
_cell.length_a   1.000
_cell.length_b   1.000
_cell.length_c   1.000
_cell.angle_alpha   90.00
_cell.angle_beta   90.00
_cell.angle_gamma   90.00
#
_symmetry.space_group_name_H-M   'P 1'
#
loop_
_entity.id
_entity.type
_entity.pdbx_description
1 polymer ?
#
loop_
_entity_poly.entity_id
_entity_poly.type
_entity_poly.pdbx_seq_one_letter_code
_entity_poly.pdbx_strand_id
1 'polypeptide(L)' 'MREKLAAAPYDCLVIGAGIRSWPRHLPVFEAILNAAREAAPATAIAFNTRPQDSAAAVERVCREAPRS' A
#
# COMPACT_ATOMS: atom_id res chain seq x y z
N MET A 1 2.26 11.62 -4.81
CA MET A 1 1.71 10.26 -4.56
C MET A 1 0.93 9.78 -5.76
N ARG A 2 -0.21 10.43 -6.09
CA ARG A 2 -1.07 10.07 -7.24
C ARG A 2 -0.30 9.92 -8.55
N GLU A 3 0.47 10.94 -8.93
CA GLU A 3 1.30 10.89 -10.15
C GLU A 3 2.26 9.70 -10.16
N LYS A 4 2.89 9.40 -9.02
CA LYS A 4 3.81 8.26 -8.90
C LYS A 4 3.09 6.93 -9.03
N LEU A 5 1.88 6.81 -8.48
CA LEU A 5 1.05 5.61 -8.58
C LEU A 5 0.49 5.41 -10.00
N ALA A 6 0.20 6.51 -10.71
CA ALA A 6 -0.27 6.47 -12.09
C ALA A 6 0.87 6.23 -13.11
N ALA A 7 2.11 6.51 -12.74
CA ALA A 7 3.26 6.41 -13.63
C ALA A 7 3.66 4.97 -13.99
N ALA A 8 3.32 3.98 -13.16
CA ALA A 8 3.65 2.58 -13.39
C ALA A 8 2.66 1.64 -12.66
N PRO A 9 2.40 0.43 -13.20
CA PRO A 9 1.65 -0.58 -12.47
C PRO A 9 2.52 -1.11 -11.31
N TYR A 10 2.05 -0.91 -10.08
CA TYR A 10 2.64 -1.54 -8.90
C TYR A 10 1.82 -2.74 -8.48
N ASP A 11 2.49 -3.85 -8.20
CA ASP A 11 1.83 -5.05 -7.66
C ASP A 11 1.33 -4.83 -6.23
N CYS A 12 2.03 -4.00 -5.45
CA CYS A 12 1.70 -3.72 -4.07
C CYS A 12 2.08 -2.31 -3.61
N LEU A 13 1.22 -1.71 -2.78
CA LEU A 13 1.52 -0.53 -1.97
C LEU A 13 1.63 -0.95 -0.50
N VAL A 14 2.82 -0.83 0.08
CA VAL A 14 3.04 -1.09 1.52
C VAL A 14 2.82 0.19 2.32
N ILE A 15 1.88 0.17 3.27
CA ILE A 15 1.64 1.26 4.22
C ILE A 15 2.18 0.88 5.61
N GLY A 16 3.15 1.68 6.06
CA GLY A 16 3.86 1.47 7.31
C GLY A 16 3.00 1.64 8.56
N ALA A 17 3.27 0.86 9.61
CA ALA A 17 2.61 0.99 10.93
C ALA A 17 2.61 2.44 11.48
N GLY A 18 3.68 3.20 11.28
CA GLY A 18 3.81 4.56 11.80
C GLY A 18 2.68 5.52 11.42
N ILE A 19 2.14 5.42 10.20
CA ILE A 19 1.06 6.30 9.71
C ILE A 19 -0.32 5.85 10.19
N ARG A 20 -0.49 4.57 10.55
CA ARG A 20 -1.80 3.99 10.91
C ARG A 20 -1.99 3.75 12.41
N SER A 21 -0.90 3.70 13.18
CA SER A 21 -0.94 3.37 14.61
C SER A 21 -1.23 4.58 15.52
N TRP A 22 -1.05 5.81 15.04
CA TRP A 22 -1.29 7.01 15.84
C TRP A 22 -2.60 7.69 15.39
N PRO A 23 -3.57 7.94 16.29
CA PRO A 23 -4.84 8.57 15.92
C PRO A 23 -4.69 9.90 15.19
N ARG A 24 -3.67 10.70 15.55
CA ARG A 24 -3.34 11.96 14.87
C ARG A 24 -2.99 11.83 13.39
N HIS A 25 -2.62 10.63 12.93
CA HIS A 25 -2.28 10.37 11.53
C HIS A 25 -3.48 9.85 10.73
N LEU A 26 -4.66 9.67 11.33
CA LEU A 26 -5.87 9.21 10.63
C LEU A 26 -6.18 10.03 9.36
N PRO A 27 -6.11 11.38 9.36
CA PRO A 27 -6.38 12.15 8.14
C PRO A 27 -5.37 11.85 7.02
N VAL A 28 -4.11 11.61 7.37
CA VAL A 28 -3.05 11.25 6.41
C VAL A 28 -3.28 9.84 5.88
N PHE A 29 -3.62 8.91 6.77
CA PHE A 29 -3.93 7.53 6.40
C PHE A 29 -5.11 7.46 5.41
N GLU A 30 -6.18 8.21 5.70
CA GLU A 30 -7.35 8.31 4.81
C GLU A 30 -6.99 8.92 3.45
N ALA A 31 -6.19 10.00 3.43
CA ALA A 31 -5.74 10.62 2.19
C ALA A 31 -4.93 9.67 1.32
N ILE A 32 -4.07 8.84 1.92
CA ILE A 32 -3.27 7.83 1.21
C ILE A 32 -4.17 6.76 0.58
N LEU A 33 -5.14 6.22 1.34
CA LEU A 33 -6.05 5.18 0.83
C LEU A 33 -6.91 5.70 -0.32
N ASN A 34 -7.46 6.91 -0.19
CA ASN A 34 -8.27 7.51 -1.24
C ASN A 34 -7.44 7.80 -2.50
N ALA A 35 -6.22 8.32 -2.35
CA ALA A 35 -5.32 8.54 -3.48
C ALA A 35 -4.90 7.23 -4.17
N ALA A 36 -4.66 6.16 -3.40
CA ALA A 36 -4.33 4.85 -3.95
C ALA A 36 -5.50 4.27 -4.75
N ARG A 37 -6.71 4.33 -4.20
CA ARG A 37 -7.93 3.86 -4.87
C ARG A 37 -8.24 4.61 -6.16
N GLU A 38 -7.98 5.92 -6.18
CA GLU A 38 -8.20 6.77 -7.35
C GLU A 38 -7.16 6.53 -8.45
N ALA A 39 -5.88 6.48 -8.10
CA ALA A 39 -4.78 6.45 -9.07
C ALA A 39 -4.38 5.02 -9.50
N ALA A 40 -4.57 4.03 -8.64
CA ALA A 40 -4.12 2.65 -8.86
C ALA A 40 -5.10 1.63 -8.23
N PRO A 41 -6.36 1.57 -8.72
CA PRO A 41 -7.41 0.74 -8.12
C PRO A 41 -7.10 -0.78 -8.13
N ALA A 42 -6.22 -1.23 -9.01
CA ALA A 42 -5.81 -2.64 -9.12
C ALA A 42 -4.62 -3.01 -8.21
N THR A 43 -3.92 -2.03 -7.61
CA THR A 43 -2.76 -2.29 -6.76
C THR A 43 -3.20 -2.78 -5.39
N ALA A 44 -2.68 -3.93 -4.96
CA ALA A 44 -2.95 -4.46 -3.63
C ALA A 44 -2.34 -3.55 -2.55
N ILE A 45 -2.99 -3.43 -1.39
CA ILE A 45 -2.49 -2.63 -0.26
C ILE A 45 -2.09 -3.55 0.88
N ALA A 46 -0.81 -3.52 1.25
CA ALA A 46 -0.24 -4.28 2.35
C ALA A 46 -0.02 -3.39 3.58
N PHE A 47 -0.38 -3.88 4.76
CA PHE A 47 -0.06 -3.23 6.03
C PHE A 47 1.02 -4.01 6.77
N ASN A 48 2.17 -3.37 6.98
CA ASN A 48 3.24 -3.93 7.81
C ASN A 48 3.01 -3.54 9.29
N THR A 49 3.64 -4.26 10.21
CA THR A 49 3.67 -3.91 11.65
C THR A 49 5.01 -3.29 12.05
N ARG A 50 6.07 -3.62 11.32
CA ARG A 50 7.43 -3.10 11.50
C ARG A 50 8.16 -3.09 10.15
N PRO A 51 9.23 -2.30 9.95
CA PRO A 51 9.91 -2.26 8.66
C PRO A 51 10.33 -3.64 8.11
N GLN A 52 10.69 -4.56 9.02
CA GLN A 52 11.19 -5.90 8.70
C GLN A 52 10.12 -6.89 8.20
N ASP A 53 8.82 -6.65 8.44
CA ASP A 53 7.75 -7.56 8.01
C ASP A 53 7.06 -7.14 6.72
N SER A 54 7.66 -6.20 5.97
CA SER A 54 7.12 -5.70 4.70
C SER A 54 6.96 -6.79 3.65
N ALA A 55 7.94 -7.70 3.51
CA ALA A 55 7.84 -8.83 2.57
C ALA A 55 6.66 -9.75 2.91
N ALA A 56 6.56 -10.17 4.19
CA ALA A 56 5.44 -10.95 4.68
C ALA A 56 4.09 -10.21 4.55
N ALA A 57 4.09 -8.88 4.58
CA ALA A 57 2.88 -8.09 4.35
C ALA A 57 2.44 -8.09 2.89
N VAL A 58 3.40 -8.02 1.95
CA VAL A 58 3.15 -8.13 0.51
C VAL A 58 2.62 -9.52 0.17
N GLU A 59 3.25 -10.59 0.67
CA GLU A 59 2.84 -11.99 0.42
C GLU A 59 1.39 -12.28 0.83
N ARG A 60 0.84 -11.60 1.84
CA ARG A 60 -0.56 -11.77 2.25
C ARG A 60 -1.58 -11.23 1.27
N VAL A 61 -1.20 -10.26 0.44
CA VAL A 61 -2.15 -9.49 -0.39
C VAL A 61 -1.87 -9.60 -1.88
N CYS A 62 -0.61 -9.78 -2.27
CA CYS A 62 -0.24 -10.04 -3.64
C CYS A 62 -0.36 -11.55 -3.89
N ARG A 63 -1.23 -11.92 -4.82
CA ARG A 63 -1.08 -13.24 -5.46
C ARG A 63 0.16 -13.20 -6.34
N GLU A 64 0.89 -14.32 -6.40
CA GLU A 64 1.80 -14.55 -7.52
C GLU A 64 1.01 -14.30 -8.81
N ALA A 65 1.42 -13.31 -9.60
CA ALA A 65 1.02 -13.25 -10.99
C ALA A 65 1.47 -14.55 -11.65
N PRO A 66 0.69 -15.13 -12.58
CA PRO A 66 1.17 -16.27 -13.35
C PRO A 66 2.52 -15.91 -13.97
N ARG A 67 3.57 -16.64 -13.60
CA ARG A 67 4.86 -16.55 -14.27
C ARG A 67 4.64 -17.01 -15.71
N SER A 68 4.67 -16.06 -16.65
CA SER A 68 4.72 -16.33 -18.09
C SER A 68 5.97 -17.12 -18.45
#